data_AF-T1BLL0-F1
#
_entry.id   AF-T1BLL0-F1
#
_cell.length_a   1.000
_cell.length_b   1.000
_cell.length_c   1.000
_cell.angle_alpha   90.00
_cell.angle_beta   90.00
_cell.angle_gamma   90.00
#
_symmetry.space_group_name_H-M   'P 1'
#
loop_
_entity.id
_entity.type
_entity.pdbx_description
1 polymer ?
#
loop_
_entity_poly.entity_id
_entity_poly.type
_entity_poly.pdbx_seq_one_letter_code
_entity_poly.pdbx_strand_id
1 'polypeptide(L)'
;TIEVKNGNSYIFREQNSRYIPVKFSVRHRDIGSAVDEAKSLIAANVPMPEGYRMQWYGEYREMKEAQARLLILAPIAVAIMFLLLYWSYQSVGYAFVQLLSVPFALTGGVWALYLTGHHLSISAAIGFLSLFGIAIQDGMILINFVTRLRQE
;
A
#
# COMPACT_ATOMS: atom_id res chain seq x y z
N THR A 1 5.19 42.82 45.78
CA THR A 1 6.05 42.93 44.58
C THR A 1 5.42 42.12 43.47
N ILE A 2 5.11 42.75 42.33
CA ILE A 2 4.58 42.04 41.15
C ILE A 2 5.77 41.45 40.40
N GLU A 3 5.71 40.16 40.07
CA GLU A 3 6.80 39.42 39.44
C GLU A 3 6.31 38.77 38.14
N VAL A 4 7.03 39.00 37.04
CA VAL A 4 6.72 38.40 35.74
C VAL A 4 7.35 37.01 35.68
N LYS A 5 6.54 35.98 35.39
CA LYS A 5 7.00 34.59 35.22
C LYS A 5 6.64 34.06 33.85
N ASN A 6 7.53 33.25 33.29
CA ASN A 6 7.27 32.53 32.05
C ASN A 6 6.39 31.31 32.34
N GLY A 7 5.32 31.18 31.54
CA GLY A 7 4.43 30.02 31.53
C GLY A 7 4.32 29.45 30.13
N ASN A 8 3.69 28.28 30.02
CA ASN A 8 3.43 27.66 28.73
C ASN A 8 2.40 28.49 27.95
N SER A 9 2.68 28.80 26.69
CA SER A 9 1.71 29.44 25.79
C SER A 9 0.54 28.51 25.46
N TYR A 10 0.82 27.21 25.29
CA TYR A 10 -0.17 26.17 25.03
C TYR A 10 0.18 24.86 25.73
N ILE A 11 -0.84 24.10 26.12
CA ILE A 11 -0.71 22.75 26.66
C ILE A 11 -1.47 21.80 25.73
N PHE A 12 -0.75 21.14 24.83
CA PHE A 12 -1.32 20.13 23.96
C PHE A 12 -1.59 18.85 24.74
N ARG A 13 -2.77 18.26 24.50
CA ARG A 13 -3.20 17.01 25.10
C ARG A 13 -3.88 16.13 24.05
N GLU A 14 -3.57 14.84 24.09
CA GLU A 14 -4.24 13.81 23.31
C GLU A 14 -4.42 12.60 24.23
N GLN A 15 -5.64 12.04 24.27
CA GLN A 15 -5.98 10.90 25.16
C GLN A 15 -5.53 11.10 26.62
N ASN A 16 -5.75 12.30 27.17
CA ASN A 16 -5.34 12.68 28.53
C ASN A 16 -3.81 12.66 28.80
N SER A 17 -2.98 12.55 27.77
CA SER A 17 -1.53 12.65 27.84
C SER A 17 -1.05 13.98 27.24
N ARG A 18 -0.09 14.65 27.91
CA ARG A 18 0.52 15.88 27.39
C ARG A 18 1.57 15.52 26.35
N TYR A 19 1.59 16.25 25.24
CA TYR A 19 2.60 16.04 24.21
C TYR A 19 3.14 17.37 23.69
N ILE A 20 4.26 17.31 22.97
CA ILE A 20 4.86 18.45 22.27
C ILE A 20 4.93 18.08 20.79
N PRO A 21 4.19 18.79 19.90
CA PRO A 21 4.26 18.51 18.47
C PRO A 21 5.58 19.03 17.90
N VAL A 22 6.35 18.13 17.29
CA VAL A 22 7.49 18.49 16.45
C VAL A 22 7.08 18.28 15.00
N LYS A 23 7.00 19.36 14.23
CA LYS A 23 6.59 19.34 12.83
C LYS A 23 7.81 19.54 11.94
N PHE A 24 7.92 18.73 10.89
CA PHE A 24 8.86 18.92 9.81
C PHE A 24 8.16 18.55 8.49
N SER A 25 8.62 19.12 7.39
CA SER A 25 8.05 18.86 6.07
C SER A 25 9.09 18.18 5.19
N VAL A 26 8.68 17.14 4.49
CA VAL A 26 9.50 16.45 3.50
C VAL A 26 9.20 17.08 2.14
N ARG A 27 10.25 17.42 1.39
CA ARG A 27 10.14 17.91 0.00
C ARG A 27 11.09 17.12 -0.88
N HIS A 28 10.67 16.83 -2.12
CA HIS A 28 11.48 16.16 -3.14
C HIS A 28 12.02 14.77 -2.72
N ARG A 29 11.37 14.09 -1.78
CA ARG A 29 11.76 12.75 -1.30
C ARG A 29 10.54 11.97 -0.80
N ASP A 30 10.65 10.65 -0.84
CA ASP A 30 9.67 9.71 -0.27
C ASP A 30 9.51 9.88 1.26
N ILE A 31 8.26 9.97 1.72
CA ILE A 31 7.90 10.20 3.12
C ILE A 31 8.32 9.02 4.00
N GLY A 32 8.13 7.78 3.52
CA GLY A 32 8.49 6.58 4.26
C GLY A 32 9.98 6.56 4.60
N SER A 33 10.80 6.74 3.57
CA SER A 33 12.27 6.77 3.67
C SER A 33 12.77 7.90 4.57
N ALA A 34 12.19 9.10 4.45
CA ALA A 34 12.57 10.25 5.27
C ALA A 34 12.24 10.04 6.76
N VAL A 35 11.07 9.45 7.07
CA VAL A 35 10.67 9.16 8.45
C VAL A 35 11.48 8.02 9.05
N ASP A 36 11.77 6.98 8.27
CA ASP A 36 12.55 5.83 8.76
C ASP A 36 14.01 6.24 9.06
N GLU A 37 14.59 7.14 8.26
CA GLU A 37 15.90 7.76 8.57
C GLU A 37 15.82 8.67 9.81
N ALA A 38 14.79 9.50 9.92
CA ALA A 38 14.64 10.36 11.10
C ALA A 38 14.48 9.55 12.39
N LYS A 39 13.76 8.42 12.34
CA LYS A 39 13.65 7.48 13.46
C LYS A 39 15.00 6.91 13.87
N SER A 40 15.81 6.45 12.91
CA SER A 40 17.10 5.84 13.22
C SER A 40 18.07 6.86 13.83
N LEU A 41 18.12 8.08 13.28
CA LEU A 41 18.94 9.17 13.80
C LEU A 41 18.51 9.59 15.21
N ILE A 42 17.21 9.72 15.46
CA ILE A 42 16.69 10.09 16.79
C ILE A 42 16.99 8.98 17.80
N ALA A 43 16.78 7.71 17.44
CA ALA A 43 17.07 6.58 18.32
C ALA A 43 18.56 6.51 18.69
N ALA A 44 19.46 6.92 17.80
CA ALA A 44 20.90 6.94 18.06
C ALA A 44 21.38 8.14 18.87
N ASN A 45 20.78 9.33 18.67
CA ASN A 45 21.33 10.59 19.19
C ASN A 45 20.51 11.22 20.33
N VAL A 46 19.28 10.78 20.57
CA VAL A 46 18.37 11.40 21.53
C VAL A 46 17.99 10.40 22.63
N PRO A 47 18.65 10.44 23.80
CA PRO A 47 18.21 9.65 24.94
C PRO A 47 16.86 10.18 25.45
N MET A 48 15.83 9.35 25.39
CA MET A 48 14.50 9.69 25.91
C MET A 48 14.46 9.47 27.42
N PRO A 49 14.07 10.49 28.22
CA PRO A 49 13.86 10.31 29.66
C PRO A 49 12.73 9.32 29.95
N GLU A 50 12.78 8.65 31.10
CA GLU A 50 11.73 7.72 31.51
C GLU A 50 10.35 8.39 31.55
N GLY A 51 9.34 7.66 31.11
CA GLY A 51 7.95 8.15 31.04
C GLY A 51 7.60 8.93 29.77
N TYR A 52 8.57 9.30 28.93
CA TYR A 52 8.32 9.92 27.63
C TYR A 52 8.15 8.87 26.54
N ARG A 53 7.23 9.13 25.60
CA ARG A 53 7.00 8.28 24.42
C ARG A 53 7.01 9.14 23.17
N MET A 54 7.67 8.65 22.12
CA MET A 54 7.64 9.26 20.80
C MET A 54 6.66 8.51 19.91
N GLN A 55 5.80 9.25 19.23
CA GLN A 55 4.85 8.73 18.26
C GLN A 55 4.90 9.58 16.99
N TRP A 56 4.80 8.90 15.84
CA TRP A 56 4.83 9.52 14.53
C TRP A 56 3.41 9.68 14.02
N TYR A 57 3.05 10.92 13.70
CA TYR A 57 1.73 11.32 13.23
C TYR A 57 1.82 11.98 11.85
N GLY A 58 0.68 12.17 11.21
CA GLY A 58 0.56 12.74 9.86
C GLY A 58 0.55 11.68 8.77
N GLU A 59 0.92 12.09 7.55
CA GLU A 59 0.82 11.28 6.33
C GLU A 59 1.54 9.93 6.42
N TYR A 60 2.62 9.83 7.21
CA TYR A 60 3.31 8.56 7.42
C TYR A 60 2.42 7.50 8.09
N ARG A 61 1.59 7.90 9.07
CA ARG A 61 0.67 6.98 9.74
C ARG A 61 -0.41 6.50 8.77
N GLU A 62 -0.98 7.42 8.01
CA GLU A 62 -1.97 7.10 6.98
C GLU A 62 -1.39 6.16 5.91
N MET A 63 -0.16 6.41 5.46
CA MET A 63 0.58 5.54 4.54
C MET A 63 0.76 4.14 5.11
N LYS A 64 1.20 4.00 6.38
CA LYS A 64 1.39 2.69 7.01
C LYS A 64 0.08 1.94 7.24
N GLU A 65 -0.98 2.64 7.62
CA GLU A 65 -2.32 2.03 7.74
C GLU A 65 -2.85 1.57 6.38
N ALA A 66 -2.67 2.35 5.31
CA ALA A 66 -3.04 1.96 3.96
C ALA A 66 -2.22 0.75 3.47
N GLN A 67 -0.91 0.74 3.70
CA GLN A 67 -0.02 -0.37 3.37
C GLN A 67 -0.43 -1.66 4.09
N ALA A 68 -0.75 -1.59 5.38
CA ALA A 68 -1.21 -2.74 6.16
C ALA A 68 -2.54 -3.30 5.62
N ARG A 69 -3.48 -2.43 5.23
CA ARG A 69 -4.75 -2.86 4.60
C ARG A 69 -4.50 -3.53 3.26
N LEU A 70 -3.62 -2.98 2.41
CA LEU A 70 -3.29 -3.58 1.11
C LEU A 70 -2.66 -4.97 1.26
N LEU A 71 -1.79 -5.18 2.25
CA LEU A 71 -1.19 -6.49 2.53
C LEU A 71 -2.23 -7.57 2.90
N ILE A 72 -3.37 -7.17 3.46
CA ILE A 72 -4.47 -8.08 3.81
C ILE A 72 -5.44 -8.23 2.63
N LEU A 73 -5.79 -7.13 1.96
CA LEU A 73 -6.78 -7.13 0.88
C LEU A 73 -6.28 -7.80 -0.39
N ALA A 74 -5.01 -7.61 -0.75
CA ALA A 74 -4.42 -8.21 -1.96
C ALA A 74 -4.52 -9.76 -1.97
N PRO A 75 -4.10 -10.50 -0.93
CA PRO A 75 -4.23 -11.96 -0.93
C PRO A 75 -5.69 -12.42 -0.90
N ILE A 76 -6.59 -11.69 -0.21
CA ILE A 76 -8.02 -12.00 -0.21
C ILE A 76 -8.60 -11.88 -1.63
N ALA A 77 -8.27 -10.82 -2.34
CA ALA A 77 -8.74 -10.62 -3.72
C ALA A 77 -8.24 -11.71 -4.66
N VAL A 78 -6.96 -12.10 -4.55
CA VAL A 78 -6.36 -13.20 -5.32
C VAL A 78 -7.03 -14.54 -5.00
N ALA A 79 -7.33 -14.80 -3.72
CA ALA A 79 -8.02 -16.02 -3.30
C ALA A 79 -9.45 -16.09 -3.86
N ILE A 80 -10.22 -14.99 -3.78
CA ILE A 80 -11.56 -14.91 -4.36
C ILE A 80 -11.50 -15.13 -5.88
N MET A 81 -10.55 -14.49 -6.56
CA MET A 81 -10.36 -14.65 -8.00
C MET A 81 -10.05 -16.11 -8.36
N PHE A 82 -9.14 -16.76 -7.62
CA PHE A 82 -8.83 -18.17 -7.81
C PHE A 82 -10.05 -19.07 -7.62
N LEU A 83 -10.88 -18.82 -6.60
CA LEU A 83 -12.11 -19.59 -6.37
C LEU A 83 -13.11 -19.46 -7.53
N LEU A 84 -13.30 -18.24 -8.05
CA LEU A 84 -14.16 -17.99 -9.20
C LEU A 84 -13.64 -18.72 -10.46
N LEU A 85 -12.34 -18.67 -10.71
CA LEU A 85 -11.71 -19.38 -11.83
C LEU A 85 -11.81 -20.90 -11.66
N TYR A 86 -11.61 -21.41 -10.44
CA TYR A 86 -11.78 -22.83 -10.15
C TYR A 86 -13.20 -23.29 -10.41
N TRP A 87 -14.22 -22.52 -10.02
CA TRP A 87 -15.61 -22.85 -10.35
C TRP A 87 -15.88 -22.83 -11.86
N SER A 88 -15.20 -21.96 -12.61
CA SER A 88 -15.39 -21.90 -14.06
C SER A 88 -14.79 -23.10 -14.81
N TYR A 89 -13.59 -23.56 -14.42
CA TYR A 89 -12.89 -24.63 -15.15
C TYR A 89 -12.96 -26.01 -14.47
N GLN A 90 -13.38 -26.07 -13.21
CA GLN A 90 -13.33 -27.25 -12.34
C GLN A 90 -11.94 -27.94 -12.32
N SER A 91 -10.89 -27.18 -12.60
CA SER A 91 -9.51 -27.66 -12.74
C SER A 91 -8.55 -26.68 -12.08
N VAL A 92 -7.81 -27.17 -11.08
CA VAL A 92 -6.81 -26.39 -10.35
C VAL A 92 -5.69 -25.91 -11.27
N GLY A 93 -5.27 -26.75 -12.22
CA GLY A 93 -4.20 -26.41 -13.16
C GLY A 93 -4.55 -25.22 -14.05
N TYR A 94 -5.74 -25.25 -14.66
CA TYR A 94 -6.20 -24.16 -15.53
C TYR A 94 -6.46 -22.87 -14.74
N ALA A 95 -7.06 -22.96 -13.55
CA ALA A 95 -7.23 -21.80 -12.68
C ALA A 95 -5.90 -21.16 -12.27
N PHE A 96 -4.87 -21.96 -11.99
CA PHE A 96 -3.54 -21.46 -11.62
C PHE A 96 -2.81 -20.80 -12.79
N VAL A 97 -2.84 -21.41 -13.99
CA VAL A 97 -2.27 -20.81 -15.20
C VAL A 97 -2.91 -19.45 -15.47
N GLN A 98 -4.22 -19.35 -15.29
CA GLN A 98 -4.96 -18.11 -15.44
C GLN A 98 -4.57 -17.06 -14.37
N LEU A 99 -4.34 -17.50 -13.14
CA LEU A 99 -3.89 -16.63 -12.05
C LEU A 99 -2.51 -16.03 -12.35
N LEU A 100 -1.62 -16.77 -13.02
CA LEU A 100 -0.31 -16.26 -13.42
C LEU A 100 -0.40 -15.11 -14.42
N SER A 101 -1.46 -15.00 -15.20
CA SER A 101 -1.66 -13.86 -16.12
C SER A 101 -1.78 -12.52 -15.39
N VAL A 102 -2.21 -12.51 -14.11
CA VAL A 102 -2.40 -11.30 -13.30
C VAL A 102 -1.09 -10.57 -12.99
N PRO A 103 -0.04 -11.21 -12.43
CA PRO A 103 1.25 -10.55 -12.22
C PRO A 103 1.92 -10.10 -13.52
N PHE A 104 1.71 -10.81 -14.65
CA PHE A 104 2.20 -10.36 -15.95
C PHE A 104 1.50 -9.08 -16.41
N ALA A 105 0.17 -9.01 -16.28
CA ALA A 105 -0.61 -7.80 -16.55
C ALA A 105 -0.16 -6.64 -15.66
N LEU A 106 -0.02 -6.86 -14.35
CA LEU A 106 0.51 -5.89 -13.38
C LEU A 106 1.86 -5.30 -13.84
N THR A 107 2.79 -6.17 -14.22
CA THR A 107 4.13 -5.77 -14.65
C THR A 107 4.06 -4.85 -15.86
N GLY A 108 3.25 -5.21 -16.88
CA GLY A 108 3.03 -4.37 -18.05
C GLY A 108 2.43 -2.99 -17.72
N GLY A 109 1.43 -2.95 -16.83
CA GLY A 109 0.81 -1.69 -16.40
C GLY A 109 1.75 -0.79 -15.60
N VAL A 110 2.58 -1.36 -14.71
CA VAL A 110 3.60 -0.61 -13.97
C VAL A 110 4.67 -0.05 -14.90
N TRP A 111 5.11 -0.85 -15.88
CA TRP A 111 6.05 -0.39 -16.91
C TRP A 111 5.47 0.77 -17.74
N ALA A 112 4.19 0.69 -18.13
CA ALA A 112 3.54 1.76 -18.86
C ALA A 112 3.47 3.07 -18.04
N LEU A 113 3.14 2.99 -16.75
CA LEU A 113 3.17 4.16 -15.85
C LEU A 113 4.57 4.74 -15.70
N TYR A 114 5.57 3.87 -15.55
CA TYR A 114 6.97 4.30 -15.45
C TYR A 114 7.43 5.06 -16.71
N LEU A 115 7.15 4.51 -17.90
CA LEU A 115 7.51 5.14 -19.17
C LEU A 115 6.78 6.45 -19.43
N THR A 116 5.53 6.56 -18.97
CA THR A 116 4.72 7.78 -19.10
C THR A 116 5.01 8.82 -18.01
N GLY A 117 5.81 8.47 -17.00
CA GLY A 117 6.11 9.34 -15.86
C GLY A 117 4.90 9.60 -14.95
N HIS A 118 3.87 8.76 -15.01
CA HIS A 118 2.67 8.90 -14.18
C HIS A 118 2.80 8.11 -12.88
N HIS A 119 2.26 8.68 -11.79
CA HIS A 119 2.19 8.01 -10.49
C HIS A 119 0.94 7.12 -10.40
N LEU A 120 0.95 6.20 -9.44
CA LEU A 120 -0.22 5.40 -9.11
C LEU A 120 -1.31 6.31 -8.52
N SER A 121 -2.30 6.66 -9.33
CA SER A 121 -3.45 7.49 -8.96
C SER A 121 -4.75 6.68 -8.97
N ILE A 122 -5.85 7.29 -8.50
CA ILE A 122 -7.18 6.66 -8.59
C ILE A 122 -7.53 6.34 -10.06
N SER A 123 -7.19 7.22 -10.99
CA SER A 123 -7.38 6.98 -12.43
C SER A 123 -6.55 5.80 -12.93
N ALA A 124 -5.29 5.69 -12.49
CA ALA A 124 -4.44 4.54 -12.82
C ALA A 124 -5.01 3.23 -12.27
N ALA A 125 -5.57 3.25 -11.04
CA ALA A 125 -6.19 2.09 -10.43
C ALA A 125 -7.38 1.56 -11.25
N ILE A 126 -8.24 2.45 -11.78
CA ILE A 126 -9.33 2.05 -12.69
C ILE A 126 -8.76 1.41 -13.97
N GLY A 127 -7.65 1.95 -14.50
CA GLY A 127 -6.95 1.34 -15.64
C GLY A 127 -6.45 -0.08 -15.36
N PHE A 128 -5.87 -0.32 -14.18
CA PHE A 128 -5.46 -1.67 -13.76
C PHE A 128 -6.65 -2.62 -13.62
N LEU A 129 -7.79 -2.15 -13.09
CA LEU A 129 -9.00 -2.98 -13.02
C LEU A 129 -9.46 -3.43 -14.40
N SER A 130 -9.47 -2.53 -15.39
CA SER A 130 -9.77 -2.87 -16.78
C SER A 130 -8.75 -3.84 -17.37
N LEU A 131 -7.46 -3.63 -17.09
CA LEU A 131 -6.38 -4.50 -17.55
C LEU A 131 -6.54 -5.93 -17.03
N PHE A 132 -6.88 -6.11 -15.76
CA PHE A 132 -7.15 -7.43 -15.20
C PHE A 132 -8.35 -8.10 -15.84
N GLY A 133 -9.44 -7.37 -16.09
CA GLY A 133 -10.61 -7.90 -16.78
C GLY A 133 -10.27 -8.46 -18.16
N ILE A 134 -9.55 -7.68 -18.96
CA ILE A 134 -9.15 -8.08 -20.32
C ILE A 134 -8.18 -9.27 -20.27
N ALA A 135 -7.14 -9.21 -19.43
CA ALA A 135 -6.18 -10.29 -19.29
C ALA A 135 -6.86 -11.61 -18.85
N ILE A 136 -7.87 -11.51 -17.97
CA ILE A 136 -8.63 -12.67 -17.53
C ILE A 136 -9.49 -13.23 -18.68
N GLN A 137 -10.15 -12.37 -19.46
CA GLN A 137 -10.97 -12.79 -20.58
C GLN A 137 -10.13 -13.47 -21.68
N ASP A 138 -8.98 -12.91 -22.03
CA ASP A 138 -8.11 -13.45 -23.07
C ASP A 138 -7.54 -14.82 -22.68
N GLY A 139 -7.06 -14.95 -21.44
CA GLY A 139 -6.58 -16.23 -20.94
C GLY A 139 -7.70 -17.28 -20.86
N MET A 140 -8.93 -16.87 -20.53
CA MET A 140 -10.09 -17.77 -20.55
C MET A 140 -10.39 -18.31 -21.95
N ILE A 141 -10.38 -17.43 -22.97
CA ILE A 141 -10.62 -17.83 -24.35
C ILE A 141 -9.56 -18.85 -24.80
N LEU A 142 -8.28 -18.59 -24.49
CA LEU A 142 -7.18 -19.47 -24.86
C LEU A 142 -7.29 -20.85 -24.20
N ILE A 143 -7.56 -20.89 -22.88
CA ILE A 143 -7.70 -22.15 -22.15
C ILE A 143 -8.89 -22.97 -22.67
N ASN A 144 -10.02 -22.32 -22.93
CA ASN A 144 -11.20 -23.00 -23.49
C ASN A 144 -10.91 -23.57 -24.89
N PHE A 145 -10.20 -22.81 -25.73
CA PHE A 145 -9.82 -23.27 -27.06
C PHE A 145 -8.86 -24.47 -27.01
N VAL A 146 -7.82 -24.42 -26.17
CA VAL A 146 -6.87 -25.53 -25.98
C VAL A 146 -7.58 -26.75 -25.40
N THR A 147 -8.50 -26.55 -24.46
CA THR A 147 -9.28 -27.66 -23.86
C THR A 147 -10.17 -28.32 -24.89
N ARG A 148 -10.84 -27.54 -25.76
CA ARG A 148 -11.66 -28.06 -26.85
C ARG A 148 -10.84 -28.87 -27.85
N LEU A 149 -9.71 -28.34 -28.31
CA LEU A 149 -8.82 -29.05 -29.25
C LEU A 149 -8.25 -30.37 -28.69
N ARG A 150 -8.19 -30.52 -27.37
CA ARG A 150 -7.72 -31.75 -26.72
C ARG A 150 -8.83 -32.82 -26.62
N GLN A 151 -10.09 -32.43 -26.77
CA GLN A 151 -11.25 -33.33 -26.74
C GLN A 151 -11.65 -33.84 -28.12
N GLU A 152 -11.22 -33.16 -29.19
CA GLU A 152 -11.27 -33.62 -30.58
C GLU A 152 -10.07 -34.54 -30.89
#